data_AF-A0A846WKR4-F1
#
_entry.id   AF-A0A846WKR4-F1
#
_cell.length_a   1.000
_cell.length_b   1.000
_cell.length_c   1.000
_cell.angle_alpha   90.00
_cell.angle_beta   90.00
_cell.angle_gamma   90.00
#
_symmetry.space_group_name_H-M   'P 1'
#
loop_
_entity.id
_entity.type
_entity.pdbx_description
1 polymer ?
#
loop_
_entity_poly.entity_id
_entity_poly.type
_entity_poly.pdbx_seq_one_letter_code
_entity_poly.pdbx_strand_id
1 'polypeptide(L)'
;MGWPMRSGWYARHRGDMTDEVLRSPVLWVIVGCEIGFWVLVCAGMSIRYILRRRRASTVVLALVPLVDLFLLAAVAVDLSHGTEVTTVHRLAGIYLGVTVAFGHSIITWADARFAHWFAGAPAPARPPRGGAAAMRHELVLFGLWLIAAAIAAGAVLLLSVTVADDQQAADLRGTFGMLGVVTVIWLVTGPVWQLFSTADDRRGVKR
;
A
#
# COMPACT_ATOMS: atom_id res chain seq x y z
N MET A 1 -32.87 -4.96 39.60
CA MET A 1 -31.76 -5.74 39.00
C MET A 1 -31.16 -4.89 37.88
N GLY A 2 -30.18 -4.05 38.22
CA GLY A 2 -29.56 -3.09 37.29
C GLY A 2 -28.20 -3.58 36.83
N TRP A 3 -27.99 -3.67 35.53
CA TRP A 3 -26.70 -4.03 34.94
C TRP A 3 -25.71 -2.85 35.03
N PRO A 4 -24.48 -3.03 35.52
CA PRO A 4 -23.47 -1.98 35.48
C PRO A 4 -22.92 -1.84 34.05
N MET A 5 -23.10 -0.66 33.45
CA MET A 5 -22.54 -0.30 32.15
C MET A 5 -21.01 -0.38 32.17
N ARG A 6 -20.46 -1.25 31.32
CA ARG A 6 -19.03 -1.36 31.01
C ARG A 6 -18.60 -0.24 30.03
N SER A 7 -18.61 1.02 30.45
CA SER A 7 -18.15 2.15 29.62
C SER A 7 -16.65 2.45 29.75
N GLY A 8 -15.98 1.91 30.79
CA GLY A 8 -14.56 2.21 31.07
C GLY A 8 -13.51 1.38 30.30
N TRP A 9 -13.90 0.24 29.72
CA TRP A 9 -12.97 -0.67 29.03
C TRP A 9 -12.56 -0.14 27.64
N TYR A 10 -13.49 0.44 26.90
CA TYR A 10 -13.25 0.95 25.55
C TYR A 10 -12.38 2.21 25.50
N ALA A 11 -12.44 3.07 26.53
CA ALA A 11 -11.62 4.27 26.59
C ALA A 11 -10.17 3.95 27.01
N ARG A 12 -9.99 2.97 27.89
CA ARG A 12 -8.67 2.59 28.41
C ARG A 12 -7.84 1.80 27.39
N HIS A 13 -8.45 0.85 26.67
CA HIS A 13 -7.81 0.04 25.61
C HIS A 13 -7.63 0.74 24.25
N ARG A 14 -8.14 1.97 24.11
CA ARG A 14 -7.93 2.78 22.91
C ARG A 14 -6.78 3.76 23.09
N GLY A 15 -6.61 4.29 24.30
CA GLY A 15 -5.52 5.23 24.62
C GLY A 15 -4.15 4.56 24.66
N ASP A 16 -4.05 3.40 25.29
CA ASP A 16 -2.82 2.59 25.37
C ASP A 16 -2.28 2.18 23.99
N MET A 17 -3.15 1.67 23.10
CA MET A 17 -2.77 1.25 21.76
C MET A 17 -2.35 2.44 20.87
N THR A 18 -3.01 3.60 20.99
CA THR A 18 -2.59 4.81 20.25
C THR A 18 -1.28 5.37 20.78
N ASP A 19 -1.06 5.32 22.09
CA ASP A 19 0.16 5.81 22.71
C ASP A 19 1.37 4.92 22.36
N GLU A 20 1.20 3.59 22.28
CA GLU A 20 2.23 2.65 21.82
C GLU A 20 2.56 2.82 20.34
N VAL A 21 1.54 2.97 19.49
CA VAL A 21 1.71 3.15 18.04
C VAL A 21 2.40 4.49 17.73
N LEU A 22 2.01 5.58 18.40
CA LEU A 22 2.63 6.90 18.21
C LEU A 22 4.05 7.00 18.77
N ARG A 23 4.39 6.15 19.76
CA ARG A 23 5.74 6.03 20.33
C ARG A 23 6.65 5.09 19.53
N SER A 24 6.11 4.31 18.59
CA SER A 24 6.90 3.35 17.82
C SER A 24 7.82 4.09 16.83
N PRO A 25 9.16 4.01 16.98
CA PRO A 25 10.10 4.71 16.10
C PRO A 25 9.91 4.32 14.63
N VAL A 26 9.53 3.07 14.35
CA VAL A 26 9.25 2.56 13.00
C VAL A 26 8.08 3.28 12.33
N LEU A 27 7.05 3.72 13.07
CA LEU A 27 5.94 4.48 12.48
C LEU A 27 6.44 5.80 11.90
N TRP A 28 7.34 6.49 12.60
CA TRP A 28 7.96 7.71 12.10
C TRP A 28 8.86 7.45 10.88
N VAL A 29 9.51 6.29 10.81
CA VAL A 29 10.26 5.89 9.61
C VAL A 29 9.32 5.68 8.42
N ILE A 30 8.18 5.00 8.60
CA ILE A 30 7.17 4.81 7.55
C ILE A 30 6.64 6.16 7.07
N VAL A 31 6.24 7.04 7.99
CA VAL A 31 5.75 8.39 7.66
C VAL A 31 6.83 9.21 6.95
N GLY A 32 8.08 9.15 7.42
CA GLY A 32 9.21 9.81 6.76
C GLY A 32 9.45 9.30 5.35
N CYS A 33 9.32 8.00 5.13
CA CYS A 33 9.44 7.39 3.80
C CYS A 33 8.29 7.77 2.88
N GLU A 34 7.05 7.83 3.38
CA GLU A 34 5.88 8.32 2.64
C GLU A 34 6.08 9.78 2.20
N ILE A 35 6.53 10.64 3.11
CA ILE A 35 6.85 12.03 2.78
C ILE A 35 7.98 12.09 1.73
N GLY A 36 9.05 11.33 1.93
CA GLY A 36 10.18 11.25 1.00
C GLY A 36 9.76 10.79 -0.39
N PHE A 37 8.90 9.78 -0.48
CA PHE A 37 8.30 9.29 -1.73
C PHE A 37 7.58 10.42 -2.46
N TRP A 38 6.65 11.11 -1.80
CA TRP A 38 5.88 12.18 -2.45
C TRP A 38 6.76 13.38 -2.83
N VAL A 39 7.76 13.72 -2.00
CA VAL A 39 8.74 14.76 -2.30
C VAL A 39 9.52 14.40 -3.57
N LEU A 40 10.02 13.17 -3.69
CA LEU A 40 10.75 12.71 -4.88
C LEU A 40 9.86 12.69 -6.13
N VAL A 41 8.61 12.24 -6.02
CA VAL A 41 7.66 12.25 -7.15
C VAL A 41 7.38 13.69 -7.59
N CYS A 42 7.03 14.58 -6.67
CA CYS A 42 6.75 15.99 -6.98
C CYS A 42 7.98 16.70 -7.56
N ALA A 43 9.17 16.46 -7.00
CA ALA A 43 10.43 16.99 -7.51
C ALA A 43 10.74 16.46 -8.92
N GLY A 44 10.63 15.16 -9.13
CA GLY A 44 10.83 14.51 -10.42
C GLY A 44 9.88 15.06 -11.49
N MET A 45 8.60 15.23 -11.16
CA MET A 45 7.61 15.81 -12.08
C MET A 45 7.88 17.30 -12.35
N SER A 46 8.24 18.08 -11.32
CA SER A 46 8.60 19.49 -11.47
C SER A 46 9.80 19.68 -12.40
N ILE A 47 10.84 18.84 -12.25
CA ILE A 47 11.99 18.83 -13.16
C ILE A 47 11.57 18.48 -14.60
N ARG A 48 10.61 17.57 -14.76
CA ARG A 48 10.13 17.12 -16.07
C ARG A 48 9.36 18.22 -16.81
N TYR A 49 8.46 18.93 -16.13
CA TYR A 49 7.52 19.86 -16.77
C TYR A 49 7.96 21.32 -16.69
N ILE A 50 8.56 21.75 -15.56
CA ILE A 50 9.02 23.13 -15.37
C ILE A 50 10.42 23.31 -15.99
N LEU A 51 11.38 22.48 -15.56
CA LEU A 51 12.76 22.55 -16.08
C LEU A 51 12.94 21.84 -17.43
N ARG A 52 11.94 21.10 -17.92
CA ARG A 52 11.96 20.35 -19.18
C ARG A 52 13.13 19.35 -19.30
N ARG A 53 13.68 18.88 -18.17
CA ARG A 53 14.84 17.97 -18.11
C ARG A 53 14.40 16.54 -17.83
N ARG A 54 13.99 15.80 -18.89
CA ARG A 54 13.51 14.42 -18.76
C ARG A 54 14.51 13.46 -18.10
N ARG A 55 15.80 13.54 -18.44
CA ARG A 55 16.82 12.66 -17.85
C ARG A 55 16.98 12.85 -16.35
N ALA A 56 17.04 14.11 -15.89
CA ALA A 56 17.15 14.43 -14.47
C ALA A 56 15.89 13.99 -13.69
N SER A 57 14.70 14.16 -14.29
CA SER A 57 13.45 13.62 -13.74
C SER A 57 13.50 12.10 -13.55
N THR A 58 13.95 11.36 -14.58
CA THR A 58 14.08 9.89 -14.48
C THR A 58 15.04 9.47 -13.37
N VAL A 59 16.17 10.17 -13.20
CA VAL A 59 17.11 9.89 -12.12
C VAL A 59 16.46 10.12 -10.75
N VAL A 60 15.75 11.24 -10.57
CA VAL A 60 15.05 11.54 -9.30
C VAL A 60 13.97 10.50 -9.00
N LEU A 61 13.18 10.11 -10.00
CA LEU A 61 12.15 9.08 -9.82
C LEU A 61 12.74 7.68 -9.58
N ALA A 62 13.95 7.40 -10.07
CA ALA A 62 14.66 6.15 -9.77
C ALA A 62 15.18 6.08 -8.33
N LEU A 63 15.24 7.21 -7.60
CA LEU A 63 15.57 7.21 -6.17
C LEU A 63 14.40 6.72 -5.30
N VAL A 64 13.16 6.73 -5.81
CA VAL A 64 11.98 6.27 -5.08
C VAL A 64 12.13 4.85 -4.52
N PRO A 65 12.44 3.81 -5.34
CA PRO A 65 12.65 2.46 -4.82
C PRO A 65 13.85 2.36 -3.87
N LEU A 66 14.82 3.29 -3.93
CA LEU A 66 15.93 3.31 -2.98
C LEU A 66 15.49 3.75 -1.58
N VAL A 67 14.53 4.68 -1.49
CA VAL A 67 13.92 5.06 -0.20
C VAL A 67 13.17 3.87 0.40
N ASP A 68 12.45 3.11 -0.42
CA ASP A 68 11.75 1.90 0.01
C ASP A 68 12.71 0.80 0.50
N LEU A 69 13.86 0.62 -0.17
CA LEU A 69 14.90 -0.30 0.30
C LEU A 69 15.53 0.17 1.62
N PHE A 70 15.69 1.47 1.81
CA PHE A 70 16.17 2.02 3.08
C PHE A 70 15.19 1.76 4.22
N LEU A 71 13.88 1.93 3.99
CA LEU A 71 12.84 1.55 4.96
C LEU A 71 12.96 0.08 5.35
N LEU A 72 13.08 -0.81 4.36
CA LEU A 72 13.19 -2.24 4.61
C LEU A 72 14.45 -2.58 5.41
N ALA A 73 15.58 -1.94 5.10
CA ALA A 73 16.83 -2.11 5.84
C ALA A 73 16.72 -1.60 7.28
N ALA A 74 16.07 -0.45 7.50
CA ALA A 74 15.86 0.10 8.84
C ALA A 74 15.01 -0.86 9.70
N VAL A 75 13.96 -1.44 9.13
CA VAL A 75 13.12 -2.46 9.80
C VAL A 75 13.93 -3.73 10.09
N ALA A 76 14.76 -4.18 9.15
CA ALA A 76 15.62 -5.35 9.35
C ALA A 76 16.60 -5.14 10.51
N VAL A 77 17.22 -3.95 10.58
CA VAL A 77 18.14 -3.59 11.66
C VAL A 77 17.41 -3.51 13.00
N ASP A 78 16.22 -2.91 13.05
CA ASP A 78 15.43 -2.83 14.29
C ASP A 78 15.07 -4.23 14.81
N LEU A 79 14.60 -5.11 13.92
CA LEU A 79 14.29 -6.51 14.27
C LEU A 79 15.53 -7.30 14.72
N SER A 80 16.70 -7.04 14.12
CA SER A 80 17.94 -7.73 14.48
C SER A 80 18.46 -7.39 15.88
N HIS A 81 18.02 -6.26 16.46
CA HIS A 81 18.33 -5.89 17.84
C HIS A 81 17.43 -6.57 18.87
N GLY A 82 16.48 -7.42 18.44
CA GLY A 82 15.56 -8.11 19.34
C GLY A 82 14.33 -7.29 19.74
N THR A 83 14.01 -6.22 19.01
CA THR A 83 12.78 -5.44 19.22
C THR A 83 11.54 -6.31 19.00
N GLU A 84 10.53 -6.21 19.87
CA GLU A 84 9.28 -6.96 19.73
C GLU A 84 8.58 -6.70 18.39
N VAL A 85 8.07 -7.76 17.77
CA VAL A 85 7.35 -7.69 16.49
C VAL A 85 5.97 -7.09 16.71
N THR A 86 5.87 -5.77 16.55
CA THR A 86 4.60 -5.06 16.61
C THR A 86 3.85 -5.09 15.27
N THR A 87 2.58 -4.67 15.29
CA THR A 87 1.75 -4.50 14.07
C THR A 87 2.43 -3.60 13.03
N VAL A 88 3.23 -2.63 13.45
CA VAL A 88 3.94 -1.70 12.56
C VAL A 88 4.96 -2.43 11.69
N HIS A 89 5.69 -3.41 12.25
CA HIS A 89 6.64 -4.24 11.49
C HIS A 89 5.94 -5.06 10.40
N ARG A 90 4.76 -5.61 10.72
CA ARG A 90 3.93 -6.34 9.76
C ARG A 90 3.40 -5.42 8.64
N LEU A 91 3.00 -4.21 8.99
CA LEU A 91 2.53 -3.20 8.04
C LEU A 91 3.62 -2.70 7.10
N ALA A 92 4.88 -2.63 7.54
CA ALA A 92 5.99 -2.19 6.69
C ALA A 92 6.17 -3.09 5.44
N GLY A 93 6.08 -4.41 5.61
CA GLY A 93 6.14 -5.35 4.48
C GLY A 93 4.97 -5.21 3.50
N ILE A 94 3.76 -5.00 4.03
CA ILE A 94 2.57 -4.76 3.21
C ILE A 94 2.67 -3.43 2.45
N TYR A 95 3.06 -2.38 3.15
CA TYR A 95 3.30 -1.06 2.58
C TYR A 95 4.29 -1.14 1.42
N LEU A 96 5.45 -1.79 1.63
CA LEU A 96 6.44 -2.01 0.58
C LEU A 96 5.84 -2.75 -0.63
N GLY A 97 5.11 -3.84 -0.39
CA GLY A 97 4.46 -4.60 -1.47
C GLY A 97 3.50 -3.75 -2.30
N VAL A 98 2.67 -2.95 -1.63
CA VAL A 98 1.73 -2.04 -2.30
C VAL A 98 2.47 -0.95 -3.07
N THR A 99 3.47 -0.31 -2.47
CA THR A 99 4.25 0.75 -3.12
C THR A 99 4.97 0.25 -4.36
N VAL A 100 5.56 -0.95 -4.33
CA VAL A 100 6.25 -1.51 -5.50
C VAL A 100 5.25 -1.93 -6.59
N ALA A 101 4.16 -2.61 -6.23
CA ALA A 101 3.20 -3.10 -7.21
C ALA A 101 2.39 -1.97 -7.88
N PHE A 102 1.94 -0.98 -7.09
CA PHE A 102 1.14 0.15 -7.58
C PHE A 102 1.98 1.37 -7.96
N GLY A 103 3.28 1.38 -7.65
CA GLY A 103 4.17 2.54 -7.85
C GLY A 103 4.20 3.04 -9.29
N HIS A 104 4.27 2.13 -10.27
CA HIS A 104 4.20 2.54 -11.67
C HIS A 104 2.88 3.25 -12.00
N SER A 105 1.74 2.70 -11.54
CA SER A 105 0.43 3.32 -11.75
C SER A 105 0.31 4.68 -11.07
N ILE A 106 0.86 4.84 -9.86
CA ILE A 106 0.90 6.12 -9.13
C ILE A 106 1.74 7.15 -9.91
N ILE A 107 2.92 6.76 -10.40
CA ILE A 107 3.80 7.64 -11.18
C ILE A 107 3.13 8.04 -12.50
N THR A 108 2.51 7.10 -13.22
CA THR A 108 1.78 7.39 -14.47
C THR A 108 0.59 8.32 -14.22
N TRP A 109 -0.15 8.09 -13.12
CA TRP A 109 -1.25 8.97 -12.73
C TRP A 109 -0.77 10.38 -12.41
N ALA A 110 0.33 10.51 -11.65
CA ALA A 110 0.94 11.78 -11.33
C ALA A 110 1.43 12.48 -12.61
N ASP A 111 2.08 11.75 -13.52
CA ASP A 111 2.54 12.26 -14.81
C ASP A 111 1.38 12.81 -15.65
N ALA A 112 0.28 12.05 -15.77
CA ALA A 112 -0.92 12.49 -16.48
C ALA A 112 -1.52 13.76 -15.86
N ARG A 113 -1.50 13.88 -14.52
CA ARG A 113 -1.99 15.06 -13.82
C ARG A 113 -1.12 16.29 -14.07
N PHE A 114 0.19 16.13 -13.98
CA PHE A 114 1.14 17.22 -14.27
C PHE A 114 1.11 17.61 -15.75
N ALA A 115 0.93 16.64 -16.66
CA ALA A 115 0.74 16.92 -18.08
C ALA A 115 -0.52 17.77 -18.33
N HIS A 116 -1.61 17.48 -17.63
CA HIS A 116 -2.84 18.26 -17.73
C HIS A 116 -2.64 19.69 -17.22
N TRP A 117 -1.99 19.87 -16.06
CA TRP A 117 -1.79 21.18 -15.45
C TRP A 117 -0.75 22.07 -16.17
N PHE A 118 0.38 21.49 -16.57
CA PHE A 118 1.54 22.27 -17.05
C PHE A 118 1.82 22.11 -18.54
N ALA A 119 1.24 21.12 -19.22
CA ALA A 119 1.50 20.84 -20.63
C ALA A 119 0.24 20.86 -21.50
N GLY A 120 -0.92 21.27 -20.96
CA GLY A 120 -2.17 21.39 -21.71
C GLY A 120 -2.74 20.05 -22.20
N ALA A 121 -2.31 18.92 -21.60
CA ALA A 121 -2.84 17.62 -21.96
C ALA A 121 -4.32 17.49 -21.55
N PRO A 122 -5.11 16.59 -22.17
CA PRO A 122 -6.48 16.33 -21.74
C PRO A 122 -6.56 15.88 -20.28
N ALA A 123 -7.72 16.07 -19.65
CA ALA A 123 -7.94 15.61 -18.28
C ALA A 123 -7.80 14.07 -18.18
N PRO A 124 -7.26 13.53 -17.07
CA PRO A 124 -7.11 12.09 -16.89
C PRO A 124 -8.45 11.35 -17.09
N ALA A 125 -8.43 10.28 -17.88
CA ALA A 125 -9.62 9.48 -18.15
C ALA A 125 -10.19 8.88 -16.86
N ARG A 126 -11.52 8.90 -16.72
CA ARG A 126 -12.20 8.30 -15.57
C ARG A 126 -12.19 6.77 -15.67
N PRO A 127 -12.15 6.05 -14.54
CA PRO A 127 -12.28 4.59 -14.55
C PRO A 127 -13.58 4.15 -15.25
N PRO A 128 -13.55 3.04 -16.01
CA PRO A 128 -14.76 2.49 -16.62
C PRO A 128 -15.76 2.07 -15.53
N ARG A 129 -17.03 2.47 -15.68
CA ARG A 129 -18.06 2.29 -14.65
C ARG A 129 -18.97 1.08 -14.84
N GLY A 130 -18.90 0.40 -15.99
CA GLY A 130 -19.77 -0.73 -16.28
C GLY A 130 -19.26 -1.64 -17.38
N GLY A 131 -19.91 -2.79 -17.52
CA GLY A 131 -19.64 -3.76 -18.57
C GLY A 131 -18.26 -4.44 -18.50
N ALA A 132 -17.86 -5.03 -19.62
CA ALA A 132 -16.61 -5.80 -19.75
C ALA A 132 -15.34 -4.97 -19.51
N ALA A 133 -15.39 -3.66 -19.74
CA ALA A 133 -14.26 -2.76 -19.50
C ALA A 133 -14.00 -2.57 -18.00
N ALA A 134 -15.06 -2.40 -17.19
CA ALA A 134 -14.94 -2.33 -15.73
C ALA A 134 -14.42 -3.65 -15.14
N MET A 135 -14.91 -4.79 -15.62
CA MET A 135 -14.39 -6.11 -15.20
C MET A 135 -12.89 -6.25 -15.49
N ARG A 136 -12.44 -5.90 -16.71
CA ARG A 136 -11.01 -5.96 -17.05
C ARG A 136 -10.17 -5.05 -16.16
N HIS A 137 -10.67 -3.86 -15.83
CA HIS A 137 -9.99 -2.94 -14.93
C HIS A 137 -9.84 -3.53 -13.53
N GLU A 138 -10.91 -4.08 -12.95
CA GLU A 138 -10.86 -4.74 -11.64
C GLU A 138 -9.94 -5.95 -11.61
N LEU A 139 -9.91 -6.76 -12.68
CA LEU A 139 -8.98 -7.89 -12.78
C LEU A 139 -7.52 -7.44 -12.84
N VAL A 140 -7.23 -6.32 -13.49
CA VAL A 140 -5.87 -5.74 -13.50
C VAL A 140 -5.50 -5.25 -12.10
N LEU A 141 -6.39 -4.54 -11.41
CA LEU A 141 -6.16 -4.07 -10.04
C LEU A 141 -5.95 -5.24 -9.06
N PHE A 142 -6.77 -6.29 -9.20
CA PHE A 142 -6.62 -7.50 -8.41
C PHE A 142 -5.32 -8.24 -8.72
N GLY A 143 -4.90 -8.29 -9.99
CA GLY A 143 -3.59 -8.84 -10.37
C GLY A 143 -2.43 -8.06 -9.75
N LEU A 144 -2.50 -6.72 -9.75
CA LEU A 144 -1.52 -5.86 -9.08
C LEU A 144 -1.50 -6.10 -7.57
N TRP A 145 -2.65 -6.33 -6.95
CA TRP A 145 -2.72 -6.73 -5.55
C TRP A 145 -2.03 -8.06 -5.27
N LEU A 146 -2.24 -9.08 -6.11
CA LEU A 146 -1.56 -10.37 -5.93
C LEU A 146 -0.04 -10.21 -6.01
N ILE A 147 0.45 -9.36 -6.92
CA ILE A 147 1.87 -8.99 -6.99
C ILE A 147 2.31 -8.28 -5.70
N ALA A 148 1.52 -7.32 -5.21
CA ALA A 148 1.79 -6.62 -3.96
C ALA A 148 1.90 -7.59 -2.76
N ALA A 149 0.93 -8.51 -2.65
CA ALA A 149 0.90 -9.53 -1.61
C ALA A 149 2.09 -10.49 -1.73
N ALA A 150 2.51 -10.86 -2.94
CA ALA A 150 3.68 -11.69 -3.17
C ALA A 150 4.99 -10.98 -2.76
N ILE A 151 5.13 -9.69 -3.09
CA ILE A 151 6.29 -8.88 -2.67
C ILE A 151 6.30 -8.70 -1.16
N ALA A 152 5.16 -8.37 -0.55
CA ALA A 152 5.03 -8.28 0.90
C ALA A 152 5.38 -9.60 1.58
N ALA A 153 4.92 -10.73 1.04
CA ALA A 153 5.28 -12.06 1.51
C ALA A 153 6.79 -12.32 1.41
N GLY A 154 7.42 -11.97 0.28
CA GLY A 154 8.87 -12.07 0.10
C GLY A 154 9.65 -11.19 1.09
N ALA A 155 9.19 -9.97 1.35
CA ALA A 155 9.78 -9.07 2.32
C ALA A 155 9.66 -9.62 3.76
N VAL A 156 8.51 -10.17 4.13
CA VAL A 156 8.32 -10.85 5.42
C VAL A 156 9.25 -12.05 5.55
N LEU A 157 9.41 -12.86 4.50
CA LEU A 157 10.36 -13.99 4.53
C LEU A 157 11.80 -13.50 4.68
N LEU A 158 12.18 -12.43 3.98
CA LEU A 158 13.52 -11.85 4.07
C LEU A 158 13.80 -11.32 5.49
N LEU A 159 12.87 -10.56 6.06
CA LEU A 159 12.96 -10.05 7.43
C LEU A 159 12.92 -11.17 8.48
N SER A 160 12.24 -12.29 8.19
CA SER A 160 12.23 -13.45 9.08
C SER A 160 13.60 -14.12 9.23
N VAL A 161 14.56 -13.84 8.33
CA VAL A 161 15.94 -14.34 8.44
C VAL A 161 16.81 -13.40 9.30
N THR A 162 16.36 -12.16 9.53
CA THR A 162 17.13 -11.14 10.26
C THR A 162 16.72 -10.99 11.74
N VAL A 163 15.69 -11.72 12.18
CA VAL A 163 15.18 -11.67 13.56
C VAL A 163 16.09 -12.44 14.54
N ALA A 164 16.01 -12.06 15.82
CA ALA A 164 16.87 -12.58 16.87
C ALA A 164 16.45 -13.96 17.39
N ASP A 165 15.17 -14.32 17.28
CA ASP A 165 14.64 -15.61 17.74
C ASP A 165 13.47 -16.16 16.88
N ASP A 166 13.15 -17.44 17.10
CA ASP A 166 12.10 -18.16 16.37
C ASP A 166 10.68 -17.64 16.65
N GLN A 167 10.45 -17.04 17.84
CA GLN A 167 9.16 -16.51 18.22
C GLN A 167 8.87 -15.23 17.43
N GLN A 168 9.85 -14.33 17.30
CA GLN A 168 9.75 -13.16 16.45
C GLN A 168 9.51 -13.54 14.98
N ALA A 169 10.19 -14.57 14.47
CA ALA A 169 9.94 -15.07 13.12
C ALA A 169 8.51 -15.59 12.96
N ALA A 170 7.99 -16.33 13.94
CA ALA A 170 6.60 -16.80 13.93
C ALA A 170 5.60 -15.63 13.95
N ASP A 171 5.86 -14.62 14.78
CA ASP A 171 5.03 -13.42 14.86
C ASP A 171 5.04 -12.63 13.55
N LEU A 172 6.18 -12.55 12.86
CA LEU A 172 6.25 -11.88 11.57
C LEU A 172 5.46 -12.64 10.49
N ARG A 173 5.51 -13.98 10.50
CA ARG A 173 4.76 -14.85 9.59
C ARG A 173 3.24 -14.80 9.79
N GLY A 174 2.77 -14.32 10.94
CA GLY A 174 1.36 -13.98 11.16
C GLY A 174 0.80 -13.00 10.11
N THR A 175 1.67 -12.23 9.44
CA THR A 175 1.31 -11.35 8.32
C THR A 175 0.66 -12.10 7.15
N PHE A 176 1.00 -13.37 6.92
CA PHE A 176 0.39 -14.16 5.83
C PHE A 176 -1.12 -14.36 6.02
N GLY A 177 -1.57 -14.58 7.26
CA GLY A 177 -2.99 -14.71 7.56
C GLY A 177 -3.75 -13.41 7.22
N MET A 178 -3.17 -12.26 7.61
CA MET A 178 -3.72 -10.95 7.28
C MET A 178 -3.75 -10.69 5.77
N LEU A 179 -2.67 -11.01 5.04
CA LEU A 179 -2.62 -10.90 3.57
C LEU A 179 -3.72 -11.76 2.91
N GLY A 180 -3.94 -12.97 3.40
CA GLY A 180 -5.01 -13.87 2.93
C GLY A 180 -6.40 -13.25 3.11
N VAL A 181 -6.69 -12.72 4.30
CA VAL A 181 -7.96 -12.05 4.60
C VAL A 181 -8.19 -10.84 3.68
N VAL A 182 -7.19 -9.97 3.53
CA VAL A 182 -7.31 -8.78 2.66
C VAL A 182 -7.53 -9.20 1.20
N THR A 183 -6.84 -10.25 0.75
CA THR A 183 -6.99 -10.78 -0.61
C THR A 183 -8.40 -11.30 -0.87
N VAL A 184 -8.97 -12.04 0.09
CA VAL A 184 -10.36 -12.53 -0.02
C VAL A 184 -11.35 -11.37 -0.05
N ILE A 185 -11.18 -10.39 0.84
CA ILE A 185 -12.05 -9.20 0.88
C ILE A 185 -12.03 -8.50 -0.47
N TRP A 186 -10.84 -8.24 -1.03
CA TRP A 186 -10.73 -7.55 -2.32
C TRP A 186 -11.26 -8.39 -3.49
N LEU A 187 -11.02 -9.71 -3.49
CA LEU A 187 -11.59 -10.60 -4.51
C LEU A 187 -13.12 -10.50 -4.55
N VAL A 188 -13.75 -10.48 -3.37
CA VAL A 188 -15.20 -10.39 -3.23
C VAL A 188 -15.71 -9.01 -3.67
N THR A 189 -15.07 -7.93 -3.22
CA THR A 189 -15.53 -6.56 -3.50
C THR A 189 -15.21 -6.05 -4.90
N GLY A 190 -14.18 -6.58 -5.56
CA GLY A 190 -13.80 -6.20 -6.92
C GLY A 190 -14.33 -7.20 -7.97
N PRO A 191 -13.53 -8.20 -8.39
CA PRO A 191 -13.89 -9.10 -9.49
C PRO A 191 -15.24 -9.81 -9.31
N VAL A 192 -15.53 -10.33 -8.11
CA VAL A 192 -16.77 -11.08 -7.86
C VAL A 192 -17.99 -10.16 -7.92
N TRP A 193 -17.92 -9.00 -7.28
CA TRP A 193 -18.99 -8.00 -7.35
C TRP A 193 -19.26 -7.57 -8.80
N GLN A 194 -18.19 -7.33 -9.57
CA GLN A 194 -18.30 -6.89 -10.95
C GLN A 194 -18.89 -7.96 -11.88
N LEU A 195 -18.75 -9.24 -11.52
CA LEU A 195 -19.35 -10.35 -12.27
C LEU A 195 -20.88 -10.27 -12.20
N PHE A 196 -21.43 -9.96 -11.02
CA PHE A 196 -22.86 -9.83 -10.82
C PHE A 196 -23.42 -8.54 -11.46
N SER A 197 -22.72 -7.41 -11.34
CA SER A 197 -23.17 -6.15 -11.96
C SER A 197 -23.24 -6.25 -13.50
N THR A 198 -22.27 -6.92 -14.12
CA THR A 198 -22.25 -7.13 -15.57
C THR A 198 -23.36 -8.09 -16.04
N ALA A 199 -23.80 -9.02 -15.18
CA ALA A 199 -24.88 -9.95 -15.48
C ALA A 199 -26.25 -9.26 -15.51
N ASP A 200 -26.48 -8.31 -14.60
CA ASP A 200 -27.72 -7.52 -14.54
C ASP A 200 -27.88 -6.59 -15.75
N ASP A 201 -26.80 -5.90 -16.18
CA ASP A 201 -26.82 -5.04 -17.38
C ASP A 201 -27.29 -5.80 -18.63
N ARG A 202 -26.83 -7.04 -18.82
CA ARG A 202 -27.21 -7.87 -19.98
C ARG A 202 -28.66 -8.33 -19.95
N ARG A 203 -29.26 -8.46 -18.76
CA ARG A 203 -30.68 -8.83 -18.61
C ARG A 203 -31.61 -7.65 -18.88
N GLY A 204 -31.19 -6.42 -18.56
CA GLY A 204 -31.95 -5.20 -18.83
C GLY A 204 -32.09 -4.87 -20.32
N VAL A 205 -31.10 -5.18 -21.15
CA VAL A 205 -31.10 -4.89 -22.61
C VAL A 205 -32.04 -5.80 -23.41
N LYS A 206 -32.51 -6.91 -22.84
CA LYS A 206 -33.37 -7.90 -23.53
C LYS A 206 -34.88 -7.71 -23.29
N ARG A 207 -35.31 -6.65 -22.60
CA ARG A 207 -36.73 -6.34 -22.34
C ARG A 207 -37.26 -5.24 -23.23
#